data_AF-D5RM81-F1
#
_entry.id   AF-D5RM81-F1
#
_cell.length_a   1.000
_cell.length_b   1.000
_cell.length_c   1.000
_cell.angle_alpha   90.00
_cell.angle_beta   90.00
_cell.angle_gamma   90.00
#
_symmetry.space_group_name_H-M   'P 1'
#
loop_
_entity.id
_entity.type
_entity.pdbx_description
1 polymer ?
#
loop_
_entity_poly.entity_id
_entity_poly.type
_entity_poly.pdbx_seq_one_letter_code
_entity_poly.pdbx_strand_id
1 'polypeptide(L)'
;MTTITFSEIPDNWRVPGTYTEIRPNYRDMGLVDYPTRVLLVGQKLAAGTAAAGTVYPLVRKGQAATLFGLGSLASEMAEAFLAANSSTDVDIIALADASASTKATGSIALTGTATAAGTIAAYVGGRRVTATVAAGA
;
A
#
# COMPACT_ATOMS: atom_id res chain seq x y z
N MET A 1 19.57 26.10 0.61
CA MET A 1 20.43 26.35 -0.55
C MET A 1 21.48 25.26 -0.58
N THR A 2 21.53 24.45 -1.63
CA THR A 2 22.54 23.39 -1.78
C THR A 2 23.87 24.02 -2.19
N THR A 3 24.90 23.82 -1.38
CA THR A 3 26.26 24.32 -1.63
C THR A 3 26.81 23.68 -2.92
N ILE A 4 27.23 24.52 -3.87
CA ILE A 4 27.94 24.08 -5.08
C ILE A 4 29.42 23.93 -4.71
N THR A 5 29.96 22.72 -4.79
CA THR A 5 31.37 22.41 -4.47
C THR A 5 32.07 21.85 -5.71
N PHE A 6 33.22 22.42 -6.08
CA PHE A 6 34.07 21.93 -7.17
C PHE A 6 35.12 20.96 -6.64
N SER A 7 35.43 19.90 -7.39
CA SER A 7 36.39 18.88 -6.94
C SER A 7 37.75 19.03 -7.61
N GLU A 8 37.78 19.49 -8.87
CA GLU A 8 39.02 19.62 -9.66
C GLU A 8 39.43 21.05 -9.94
N ILE A 9 38.52 22.01 -9.83
CA ILE A 9 38.83 23.44 -9.95
C ILE A 9 39.20 23.94 -8.55
N PRO A 10 40.49 24.17 -8.25
CA PRO A 10 40.89 24.64 -6.94
C PRO A 10 40.54 26.12 -6.77
N ASP A 11 40.05 26.49 -5.60
CA ASP A 11 39.66 27.88 -5.28
C ASP A 11 40.83 28.89 -5.35
N ASN A 12 42.07 28.39 -5.36
CA ASN A 12 43.28 29.22 -5.41
C ASN A 12 43.77 29.54 -6.84
N TRP A 13 43.06 29.09 -7.89
CA TRP A 13 43.40 29.45 -9.26
C TRP A 13 42.95 30.87 -9.58
N ARG A 14 43.94 31.77 -9.68
CA ARG A 14 43.76 33.20 -10.00
C ARG A 14 43.96 33.52 -11.48
N VAL A 15 43.96 32.49 -12.33
CA VAL A 15 44.10 32.68 -13.77
C VAL A 15 42.73 33.07 -14.33
N PRO A 16 42.62 34.19 -15.07
CA PRO A 16 41.35 34.59 -15.64
C PRO A 16 40.93 33.62 -16.75
N GLY A 17 39.69 33.13 -16.68
CA GLY A 17 39.12 32.22 -17.67
C GLY A 17 37.76 31.68 -17.25
N THR A 18 37.08 31.02 -18.19
CA THR A 18 35.86 30.25 -17.91
C THR A 18 36.25 28.79 -17.72
N TYR A 19 36.04 28.25 -16.52
CA TYR A 19 36.28 26.85 -16.21
C TYR A 19 34.96 26.11 -16.10
N THR A 20 34.85 24.96 -16.77
CA THR A 20 33.65 24.11 -16.74
C THR A 20 34.06 22.72 -16.30
N GLU A 21 33.55 22.29 -15.15
CA GLU A 21 33.73 20.92 -14.65
C GLU A 21 32.51 20.08 -15.08
N ILE A 22 32.74 19.05 -15.89
CA ILE A 22 31.73 18.05 -16.26
C ILE A 22 32.17 16.73 -15.65
N ARG A 23 31.53 16.36 -14.55
CA ARG A 23 31.69 15.06 -13.91
C ARG A 23 30.49 14.19 -14.23
N PRO A 24 30.65 13.06 -14.93
CA PRO A 24 29.63 12.02 -14.90
C PRO A 24 29.52 11.54 -13.45
N ASN A 25 28.34 11.67 -12.86
CA ASN A 25 28.06 11.06 -11.56
C ASN A 25 27.97 9.54 -11.78
N TYR A 26 29.07 8.84 -11.55
CA TYR A 26 29.15 7.39 -11.74
C TYR A 26 28.37 6.58 -10.70
N ARG A 27 27.63 7.22 -9.78
CA ARG A 27 26.73 6.51 -8.85
C ARG A 27 25.63 5.73 -9.57
N ASP A 28 25.28 6.14 -10.80
CA ASP A 28 24.22 5.52 -11.60
C ASP A 28 24.75 4.90 -12.90
N MET A 29 25.93 4.26 -12.87
CA MET A 29 26.42 3.43 -13.99
C MET A 29 25.74 2.05 -13.99
N GLY A 30 24.53 1.98 -14.53
CA GLY A 30 23.81 0.73 -14.75
C GLY A 30 22.64 0.94 -15.70
N LEU A 31 21.96 -0.14 -16.09
CA LEU A 31 20.61 -0.03 -16.62
C LEU A 31 19.76 0.53 -15.47
N VAL A 32 19.49 1.84 -15.49
CA VAL A 32 18.59 2.46 -14.52
C VAL A 32 17.26 1.74 -14.69
N ASP A 33 16.84 1.00 -13.67
CA ASP A 33 15.56 0.32 -13.69
C ASP A 33 14.51 1.39 -13.97
N TYR A 34 13.65 1.18 -14.96
CA TYR A 34 12.69 2.22 -15.34
C TYR A 34 11.87 2.55 -14.08
N PRO A 35 11.88 3.79 -13.58
CA PRO A 35 11.21 4.15 -12.33
C PRO A 35 9.70 4.18 -12.56
N THR A 36 9.13 3.00 -12.83
CA THR A 36 7.70 2.77 -12.88
C THR A 36 7.24 2.83 -11.44
N ARG A 37 6.38 3.80 -11.15
CA ARG A 37 5.68 3.89 -9.87
C ARG A 37 4.21 3.67 -10.13
N VAL A 38 3.62 2.70 -9.45
CA VAL A 38 2.20 2.42 -9.56
C VAL A 38 1.45 3.18 -8.48
N LEU A 39 0.34 3.83 -8.87
CA LEU A 39 -0.56 4.48 -7.94
C LEU A 39 -1.87 3.70 -7.87
N LEU A 40 -2.18 3.17 -6.70
CA LEU A 40 -3.47 2.56 -6.39
C LEU A 40 -4.37 3.58 -5.70
N VAL A 41 -5.65 3.59 -6.05
CA VAL A 41 -6.66 4.44 -5.42
C VAL A 41 -7.76 3.55 -4.89
N GLY A 42 -7.96 3.55 -3.58
CA GLY A 42 -8.92 2.65 -2.95
C GLY A 42 -9.61 3.24 -1.73
N GLN A 43 -10.83 2.76 -1.50
CA GLN A 43 -11.62 3.14 -0.33
C GLN A 43 -11.04 2.53 0.94
N LYS A 44 -10.97 3.36 1.98
CA LYS A 44 -10.57 2.97 3.33
C LYS A 44 -11.80 2.71 4.20
N LEU A 45 -11.69 1.77 5.13
CA LEU A 45 -12.67 1.60 6.20
C LEU A 45 -12.39 2.55 7.36
N ALA A 46 -13.39 2.77 8.22
CA ALA A 46 -13.22 3.52 9.47
C ALA A 46 -12.19 2.90 10.42
N ALA A 47 -11.96 1.59 10.31
CA ALA A 47 -10.96 0.85 11.09
C ALA A 47 -9.50 1.11 10.65
N GLY A 48 -9.27 1.73 9.48
CA GLY A 48 -7.93 2.05 8.98
C GLY A 48 -7.37 3.37 9.52
N THR A 49 -6.08 3.41 9.83
CA THR A 49 -5.38 4.56 10.41
C THR A 49 -5.00 5.65 9.40
N ALA A 50 -5.08 5.37 8.09
CA ALA A 50 -4.70 6.32 7.04
C ALA A 50 -5.66 7.51 6.96
N ALA A 51 -5.10 8.70 6.76
CA ALA A 51 -5.84 9.93 6.48
C ALA A 51 -6.34 9.91 5.03
N ALA A 52 -7.59 10.34 4.81
CA ALA A 52 -8.16 10.44 3.48
C ALA A 52 -7.41 11.48 2.62
N GLY A 53 -7.24 11.19 1.32
CA GLY A 53 -6.54 12.05 0.37
C GLY A 53 -5.01 12.06 0.52
N THR A 54 -4.45 11.24 1.42
CA THR A 54 -3.01 11.14 1.63
C THR A 54 -2.44 9.93 0.89
N VAL A 55 -1.29 10.11 0.25
CA VAL A 55 -0.53 9.07 -0.45
C VAL A 55 0.35 8.36 0.56
N TYR A 56 0.31 7.02 0.60
CA TYR A 56 1.19 6.20 1.42
C TYR A 56 2.01 5.24 0.56
N PRO A 57 3.34 5.18 0.72
CA PRO A 57 4.16 4.16 0.07
C PRO A 57 3.92 2.81 0.75
N LEU A 58 3.72 1.77 -0.06
CA LEU A 58 3.44 0.44 0.44
C LEU A 58 4.64 -0.49 0.23
N VAL A 59 5.25 -0.91 1.33
CA VAL A 59 6.47 -1.74 1.30
C VAL A 59 6.17 -3.19 1.71
N ARG A 60 5.09 -3.41 2.47
CA ARG A 60 4.72 -4.74 2.99
C ARG A 60 3.24 -5.03 2.79
N LYS A 61 2.90 -6.29 2.49
CA LYS A 61 1.52 -6.77 2.34
C LYS A 61 0.63 -6.42 3.54
N GLY A 62 1.11 -6.67 4.76
CA GLY A 62 0.35 -6.39 5.99
C GLY A 62 0.16 -4.90 6.32
N GLN A 63 0.96 -4.01 5.73
CA GLN A 63 0.88 -2.57 5.99
C GLN A 63 -0.44 -1.98 5.46
N ALA A 64 -0.95 -2.51 4.33
CA ALA A 64 -2.21 -2.04 3.74
C ALA A 64 -3.42 -2.35 4.64
N ALA A 65 -3.44 -3.51 5.29
CA ALA A 65 -4.52 -3.88 6.21
C ALA A 65 -4.57 -2.95 7.44
N THR A 66 -3.42 -2.52 7.97
CA THR A 66 -3.37 -1.55 9.08
C THR A 66 -3.76 -0.15 8.63
N LEU A 67 -3.25 0.30 7.48
CA LEU A 67 -3.50 1.66 6.98
C LEU A 67 -4.95 1.87 6.53
N PHE A 68 -5.50 0.95 5.75
CA PHE A 68 -6.82 1.13 5.14
C PHE A 68 -7.94 0.36 5.84
N GLY A 69 -7.59 -0.53 6.78
CA GLY A 69 -8.49 -1.42 7.48
C GLY A 69 -8.55 -2.79 6.79
N LEU A 70 -8.63 -3.85 7.61
CA LEU A 70 -8.70 -5.23 7.12
C LEU A 70 -9.97 -5.46 6.31
N GLY A 71 -9.82 -5.99 5.09
CA GLY A 71 -10.93 -6.23 4.16
C GLY A 71 -11.47 -4.98 3.45
N SER A 72 -10.76 -3.85 3.55
CA SER A 72 -11.06 -2.67 2.73
C SER A 72 -10.69 -2.91 1.26
N LEU A 73 -11.35 -2.21 0.34
CA LEU A 73 -11.04 -2.28 -1.09
C LEU A 73 -9.57 -1.94 -1.36
N ALA A 74 -9.04 -0.92 -0.69
CA ALA A 74 -7.63 -0.56 -0.75
C ALA A 74 -6.70 -1.69 -0.28
N SER A 75 -7.05 -2.40 0.81
CA SER A 75 -6.26 -3.55 1.29
C SER A 75 -6.26 -4.73 0.33
N GLU A 76 -7.41 -5.07 -0.28
CA GLU A 76 -7.51 -6.16 -1.26
C GLU A 76 -6.73 -5.83 -2.54
N MET A 77 -6.82 -4.59 -3.03
CA MET A 77 -6.06 -4.15 -4.21
C MET A 77 -4.55 -4.20 -3.97
N ALA A 78 -4.11 -3.77 -2.78
CA ALA A 78 -2.71 -3.85 -2.37
C ALA A 78 -2.22 -5.30 -2.29
N GLU A 79 -3.00 -6.22 -1.70
CA GLU A 79 -2.67 -7.63 -1.62
C GLU A 79 -2.60 -8.29 -3.00
N ALA A 80 -3.56 -8.02 -3.87
CA ALA A 80 -3.59 -8.53 -5.24
C ALA A 80 -2.41 -8.01 -6.07
N PHE A 81 -2.10 -6.70 -5.96
CA PHE A 81 -0.97 -6.10 -6.67
C PHE A 81 0.36 -6.72 -6.22
N LEU A 82 0.60 -6.78 -4.91
CA LEU A 82 1.83 -7.36 -4.35
C LEU A 82 1.95 -8.88 -4.55
N ALA A 83 0.86 -9.57 -4.91
CA ALA A 83 0.89 -10.96 -5.34
C ALA A 83 1.32 -11.10 -6.82
N ALA A 84 0.89 -10.18 -7.68
CA ALA A 84 1.23 -10.18 -9.10
C ALA A 84 2.61 -9.57 -9.39
N ASN A 85 2.98 -8.51 -8.68
CA ASN A 85 4.23 -7.78 -8.84
C ASN A 85 4.76 -7.34 -7.47
N SER A 86 5.94 -7.84 -7.11
CA SER A 86 6.60 -7.55 -5.83
C SER A 86 7.85 -6.68 -5.98
N SER A 87 8.22 -6.32 -7.21
CA SER A 87 9.46 -5.59 -7.53
C SER A 87 9.22 -4.11 -7.83
N THR A 88 8.02 -3.74 -8.28
CA THR A 88 7.70 -2.35 -8.64
C THR A 88 7.21 -1.56 -7.42
N ASP A 89 7.72 -0.35 -7.25
CA ASP A 89 7.27 0.57 -6.20
C ASP A 89 5.79 0.93 -6.40
N VAL A 90 5.03 0.81 -5.31
CA VAL A 90 3.59 1.08 -5.31
C VAL A 90 3.21 2.01 -4.17
N ASP A 91 2.46 3.04 -4.52
CA ASP A 91 1.83 3.97 -3.60
C ASP A 91 0.33 3.81 -3.66
N ILE A 92 -0.33 4.09 -2.54
CA ILE A 92 -1.77 3.95 -2.43
C ILE A 92 -2.37 5.16 -1.73
N ILE A 93 -3.44 5.69 -2.33
CA ILE A 93 -4.21 6.82 -1.80
C ILE A 93 -5.44 6.31 -1.07
N ALA A 94 -5.63 6.79 0.16
CA ALA A 94 -6.83 6.51 0.94
C ALA A 94 -8.00 7.38 0.44
N LEU A 95 -9.05 6.75 -0.07
CA LEU A 95 -10.31 7.42 -0.38
C LEU A 95 -11.30 7.20 0.79
N ALA A 96 -11.96 8.27 1.24
CA ALA A 96 -13.03 8.14 2.21
C ALA A 96 -14.31 7.66 1.53
N ASP A 97 -15.17 6.94 2.26
CA ASP A 97 -16.51 6.62 1.81
C ASP A 97 -17.30 7.91 1.55
N ALA A 98 -18.08 7.93 0.47
CA ALA A 98 -18.96 9.07 0.20
C ALA A 98 -20.08 9.13 1.25
N SER A 99 -20.55 10.32 1.59
CA SER A 99 -21.63 10.50 2.57
C SER A 99 -22.94 9.81 2.20
N ALA A 100 -23.15 9.56 0.91
CA ALA A 100 -24.31 8.83 0.38
C ALA A 100 -24.09 7.30 0.27
N SER A 101 -22.93 6.78 0.68
CA SER A 101 -22.61 5.36 0.62
C SER A 101 -23.23 4.61 1.81
N THR A 102 -24.07 3.62 1.53
CA THR A 102 -24.65 2.73 2.55
C THR A 102 -23.73 1.54 2.79
N LYS A 103 -23.38 1.27 4.05
CA LYS A 103 -22.59 0.08 4.40
C LYS A 103 -23.39 -1.19 4.09
N ALA A 104 -22.79 -2.10 3.33
CA ALA A 104 -23.36 -3.44 3.15
C ALA A 104 -23.39 -4.16 4.51
N THR A 105 -24.55 -4.70 4.86
CA THR A 105 -24.72 -5.57 6.03
C THR A 105 -25.33 -6.88 5.56
N GLY A 106 -24.90 -7.98 6.17
CA GLY A 106 -25.43 -9.30 5.91
C GLY A 106 -25.26 -10.15 7.16
N SER A 107 -26.29 -10.90 7.52
CA SER A 107 -26.25 -11.85 8.63
C SER A 107 -26.59 -13.24 8.12
N ILE A 108 -25.89 -14.23 8.68
CA ILE A 108 -26.22 -15.64 8.51
C ILE A 108 -26.67 -16.10 9.89
N ALA A 109 -27.98 -16.25 10.07
CA ALA A 109 -28.55 -16.77 11.31
C ALA A 109 -28.72 -18.27 11.20
N LEU A 110 -28.20 -19.01 12.19
CA LEU A 110 -28.51 -20.41 12.36
C LEU A 110 -29.82 -20.50 13.14
N THR A 111 -30.78 -21.26 12.63
CA THR A 111 -32.07 -21.47 13.28
C THR A 111 -32.18 -22.93 13.76
N GLY A 112 -32.68 -23.11 14.99
CA GLY A 112 -32.80 -24.40 15.66
C GLY A 112 -31.64 -24.72 16.61
N THR A 113 -31.84 -25.68 17.51
CA THR A 113 -30.85 -26.09 18.52
C THR A 113 -29.77 -26.96 17.89
N ALA A 114 -28.51 -26.56 18.03
CA ALA A 114 -27.39 -27.39 17.58
C ALA A 114 -27.27 -28.68 18.43
N THR A 115 -27.56 -29.85 17.84
CA THR A 115 -27.47 -31.15 18.53
C THR A 115 -26.05 -31.65 18.74
N ALA A 116 -25.06 -31.09 18.04
CA ALA A 116 -23.65 -31.37 18.21
C ALA A 116 -22.81 -30.13 17.94
N ALA A 117 -21.64 -30.04 18.57
CA ALA A 117 -20.68 -28.98 18.29
C ALA A 117 -20.04 -29.21 16.92
N GLY A 118 -19.88 -28.14 16.15
CA GLY A 118 -19.35 -28.21 14.79
C GLY A 118 -18.74 -26.89 14.33
N THR A 119 -18.09 -26.91 13.18
CA THR A 119 -17.58 -25.69 12.53
C THR A 119 -18.30 -25.51 11.20
N ILE A 120 -18.98 -24.38 11.04
CA ILE A 120 -19.58 -23.99 9.76
C ILE A 120 -18.58 -23.10 9.03
N ALA A 121 -18.34 -23.41 7.76
CA ALA A 121 -17.53 -22.58 6.88
C ALA A 121 -18.43 -21.94 5.83
N ALA A 122 -18.47 -20.61 5.81
CA ALA A 122 -19.10 -19.82 4.75
C ALA A 122 -18.02 -19.18 3.89
N TYR A 123 -18.30 -18.94 2.61
CA TYR A 123 -17.43 -18.15 1.75
C TYR A 123 -18.05 -16.76 1.55
N VAL A 124 -17.29 -15.71 1.89
CA VAL A 124 -17.68 -14.30 1.69
C VAL A 124 -16.63 -13.67 0.79
N GLY A 125 -17.03 -13.23 -0.41
CA GLY A 125 -16.10 -12.65 -1.38
C GLY A 125 -14.95 -13.58 -1.76
N GLY A 126 -15.18 -14.90 -1.84
CA GLY A 126 -14.15 -15.90 -2.13
C GLY A 126 -13.24 -16.26 -0.94
N ARG A 127 -13.35 -15.58 0.21
CA ARG A 127 -12.62 -15.91 1.43
C ARG A 127 -13.44 -16.84 2.33
N ARG A 128 -12.81 -17.89 2.85
CA ARG A 128 -13.43 -18.83 3.79
C ARG A 128 -13.48 -18.21 5.19
N VAL A 129 -14.67 -18.03 5.72
CA VAL A 129 -14.95 -17.58 7.09
C VAL A 129 -15.51 -18.76 7.87
N THR A 130 -14.83 -19.16 8.95
CA THR A 130 -15.27 -20.27 9.81
C THR A 130 -15.86 -19.75 11.11
N ALA A 131 -17.05 -20.24 11.46
CA ALA A 131 -17.70 -19.98 12.73
C ALA A 131 -17.89 -21.30 13.50
N THR A 132 -17.53 -21.29 14.78
CA THR A 132 -17.76 -22.42 15.68
C THR A 132 -19.18 -22.39 16.21
N VAL A 133 -19.89 -23.50 16.08
CA VAL A 133 -21.24 -23.70 16.63
C VAL A 133 -21.11 -24.59 17.87
N ALA A 134 -21.49 -24.06 19.03
CA ALA A 134 -21.54 -24.82 20.27
C ALA A 134 -22.79 -25.72 20.30
N ALA A 135 -22.69 -26.89 20.92
CA ALA A 135 -23.87 -27.73 21.16
C ALA A 135 -24.85 -27.00 22.10
N GLY A 136 -26.14 -26.99 21.75
CA GLY A 136 -27.18 -26.31 22.51
C GLY A 136 -27.37 -24.82 22.22
N ALA A 137 -26.63 -24.26 21.26
CA ALA A 137 -26.83 -22.88 20.76
C ALA A 137 -28.06 -22.74 19.86
#